data_AF-A0A4R3ZSE0-F1
#
_entry.id   AF-A0A4R3ZSE0-F1
#
_cell.length_a   1.000
_cell.length_b   1.000
_cell.length_c   1.000
_cell.angle_alpha   90.00
_cell.angle_beta   90.00
_cell.angle_gamma   90.00
#
_symmetry.space_group_name_H-M   'P 1'
#
loop_
_entity.id
_entity.type
_entity.pdbx_description
1 polymer ?
#
loop_
_entity_poly.entity_id
_entity_poly.type
_entity_poly.pdbx_seq_one_letter_code
_entity_poly.pdbx_strand_id
1 'polypeptide(L)'
;MTVQNRVMSQKAVSGDRAERALRELDDPLFADIVVKEMRRRSSFTGVAGQVDGTLQAARSRARGPLRGPAGAPANSRRSVIPCVPRSAALQVPHVCSYEAGEILIQRGVLPDSAPTDALRTFARQGRLIVLRGDRRWVYPRFQLDHFDPRRADDIVAVVNRMLDAGHAPEAATVWWTTPTSSLPGRRAPMDLLGQDHTALRELAAAYAAGTEV
;
A
#
# COMPACT_ATOMS: atom_id res chain seq x y z
N MET A 1 -30.41 -27.00 0.81
CA MET A 1 -29.10 -27.61 1.11
C MET A 1 -28.14 -27.66 -0.10
N THR A 2 -28.31 -26.80 -1.12
CA THR A 2 -27.61 -26.97 -2.43
C THR A 2 -26.53 -25.90 -2.72
N VAL A 3 -26.44 -24.85 -1.89
CA VAL A 3 -25.53 -23.71 -2.15
C VAL A 3 -24.12 -23.95 -1.60
N GLN A 4 -23.98 -24.67 -0.48
CA GLN A 4 -22.67 -24.93 0.16
C GLN A 4 -21.75 -25.85 -0.67
N ASN A 5 -22.31 -26.86 -1.35
CA ASN A 5 -21.51 -27.77 -2.19
C ASN A 5 -20.92 -27.08 -3.44
N ARG A 6 -21.59 -26.06 -3.98
CA ARG A 6 -21.11 -25.33 -5.16
C ARG A 6 -19.91 -24.44 -4.85
N VAL A 7 -19.91 -23.81 -3.66
CA VAL A 7 -18.82 -22.92 -3.21
C VAL A 7 -17.56 -23.71 -2.86
N MET A 8 -17.69 -24.90 -2.25
CA MET A 8 -16.53 -25.74 -1.96
C MET A 8 -15.90 -26.33 -3.23
N SER A 9 -16.73 -26.71 -4.21
CA SER A 9 -16.25 -27.23 -5.49
C SER A 9 -15.52 -26.15 -6.31
N GLN A 10 -16.02 -24.91 -6.35
CA GLN A 10 -15.33 -23.80 -7.02
C GLN A 10 -14.00 -23.41 -6.34
N LYS A 11 -13.93 -23.49 -5.01
CA LYS A 11 -12.70 -23.24 -4.25
C LYS A 11 -11.60 -24.25 -4.54
N ALA A 12 -11.95 -25.54 -4.62
CA ALA A 12 -11.00 -26.59 -4.97
C ALA A 12 -10.47 -26.43 -6.40
N VAL A 13 -11.36 -26.15 -7.36
CA VAL A 13 -11.00 -25.94 -8.77
C VAL A 13 -10.09 -24.72 -8.96
N SER A 14 -10.29 -23.65 -8.20
CA SER A 14 -9.43 -22.46 -8.25
C SER A 14 -8.04 -22.69 -7.65
N GLY A 15 -7.93 -23.53 -6.61
CA GLY A 15 -6.64 -23.92 -6.02
C GLY A 15 -5.78 -24.72 -7.00
N ASP A 16 -6.37 -25.74 -7.62
CA ASP A 16 -5.66 -26.62 -8.57
C ASP A 16 -5.16 -25.88 -9.82
N ARG A 17 -5.89 -24.85 -10.27
CA ARG A 17 -5.48 -24.02 -11.40
C ARG A 17 -4.32 -23.09 -11.04
N ALA A 18 -4.35 -22.48 -9.85
CA ALA A 18 -3.27 -21.62 -9.36
C ALA A 18 -1.97 -22.42 -9.14
N GLU A 19 -2.06 -23.64 -8.58
CA GLU A 19 -0.89 -24.51 -8.42
C GLU A 19 -0.24 -24.87 -9.77
N ARG A 20 -1.05 -25.14 -10.80
CA ARG A 20 -0.53 -25.45 -12.14
C ARG A 20 0.15 -24.23 -12.76
N ALA A 21 -0.42 -23.03 -12.62
CA ALA A 21 0.15 -21.80 -13.18
C ALA A 21 1.46 -21.39 -12.50
N LEU A 22 1.60 -21.62 -11.18
CA LEU A 22 2.84 -21.35 -10.45
C LEU A 22 3.98 -22.28 -10.87
N ARG A 23 3.68 -23.55 -11.18
CA ARG A 23 4.67 -24.52 -11.67
C ARG A 23 5.16 -24.25 -13.09
N GLU A 24 4.51 -23.36 -13.83
CA GLU A 24 4.92 -22.91 -15.17
C GLU A 24 5.85 -21.68 -15.12
N LEU A 25 6.23 -21.19 -13.93
CA LEU A 25 7.17 -20.07 -13.78
C LEU A 25 8.62 -20.56 -13.88
N ASP A 26 9.50 -19.71 -14.43
CA ASP A 26 10.93 -20.00 -14.64
C ASP A 26 11.75 -20.17 -13.35
N ASP A 27 11.14 -19.94 -12.17
CA ASP A 27 11.74 -20.19 -10.86
C ASP A 27 11.00 -21.32 -10.11
N PRO A 28 11.48 -22.57 -10.23
CA PRO A 28 10.82 -23.73 -9.62
C PRO A 28 10.92 -23.77 -8.09
N LEU A 29 11.92 -23.12 -7.49
CA LEU A 29 12.08 -23.07 -6.04
C LEU A 29 11.06 -22.12 -5.41
N PHE A 30 10.84 -20.96 -6.03
CA PHE A 30 9.78 -20.04 -5.63
C PHE A 30 8.39 -20.68 -5.77
N ALA A 31 8.13 -21.34 -6.90
CA ALA A 31 6.87 -22.02 -7.16
C ALA A 31 6.55 -23.08 -6.09
N ASP A 32 7.52 -23.90 -5.71
CA ASP A 32 7.33 -24.95 -4.72
C ASP A 32 7.09 -24.41 -3.30
N ILE A 33 7.77 -23.32 -2.91
CA ILE A 33 7.55 -22.67 -1.61
C ILE A 33 6.12 -22.10 -1.54
N VAL A 34 5.66 -21.44 -2.59
CA VAL A 34 4.32 -20.84 -2.64
C VAL A 34 3.25 -21.94 -2.63
N VAL A 35 3.41 -23.00 -3.42
CA VAL A 35 2.48 -24.14 -3.43
C VAL A 35 2.43 -24.84 -2.07
N LYS A 36 3.59 -25.03 -1.42
CA LYS A 36 3.67 -25.65 -0.09
C LYS A 36 2.96 -24.84 0.98
N GLU A 37 3.07 -23.51 0.95
CA GLU A 37 2.36 -22.64 1.89
C GLU A 37 0.87 -22.51 1.58
N MET A 38 0.48 -22.51 0.30
CA MET A 38 -0.94 -22.54 -0.10
C MET A 38 -1.66 -23.80 0.42
N ARG A 39 -0.99 -24.96 0.39
CA ARG A 39 -1.55 -26.22 0.93
C ARG A 39 -1.64 -26.24 2.47
N ARG A 40 -0.78 -25.48 3.17
CA ARG A 40 -0.73 -25.46 4.64
C ARG A 40 -1.81 -24.56 5.27
N ARG A 41 -2.33 -23.55 4.57
CA ARG A 41 -3.24 -22.55 5.16
C ARG A 41 -4.52 -22.39 4.34
N SER A 42 -5.62 -22.94 4.85
CA SER A 42 -6.96 -22.87 4.24
C SER A 42 -7.54 -21.45 4.09
N SER A 43 -6.91 -20.43 4.70
CA SER A 43 -7.26 -19.01 4.55
C SER A 43 -6.75 -18.36 3.24
N PHE A 44 -5.93 -19.05 2.45
CA PHE A 44 -5.34 -18.52 1.21
C PHE A 44 -6.24 -18.64 -0.04
N THR A 45 -7.47 -19.15 0.07
CA THR A 45 -8.35 -19.35 -1.10
C THR A 45 -8.72 -18.04 -1.81
N GLY A 46 -8.80 -16.91 -1.08
CA GLY A 46 -9.01 -15.59 -1.67
C GLY A 46 -7.77 -15.07 -2.42
N VAL A 47 -6.57 -15.41 -1.93
CA VAL A 47 -5.30 -15.04 -2.55
C VAL A 47 -5.06 -15.86 -3.82
N ALA A 48 -5.47 -17.13 -3.85
CA ALA A 48 -5.38 -18.00 -5.03
C ALA A 48 -6.12 -17.41 -6.24
N GLY A 49 -7.34 -16.88 -6.05
CA GLY A 49 -8.11 -16.24 -7.11
C GLY A 49 -7.49 -14.92 -7.61
N GLN A 50 -6.83 -14.18 -6.72
CA GLN A 50 -6.17 -12.91 -7.05
C GLN A 50 -4.84 -13.15 -7.81
N VAL A 51 -4.10 -14.22 -7.46
CA VAL A 51 -2.91 -14.66 -8.18
C VAL A 51 -3.27 -15.18 -9.58
N ASP A 52 -4.31 -16.01 -9.70
CA ASP A 52 -4.79 -16.52 -11.00
C ASP A 52 -5.24 -15.36 -11.91
N GLY A 53 -6.01 -14.40 -11.38
CA GLY A 53 -6.43 -13.21 -12.13
C GLY A 53 -5.26 -12.34 -12.60
N THR A 54 -4.22 -12.19 -11.78
CA THR A 54 -3.03 -11.39 -12.13
C THR A 54 -2.18 -12.09 -13.19
N LEU A 55 -1.98 -13.40 -13.08
CA LEU A 55 -1.26 -14.20 -14.07
C LEU A 55 -2.02 -14.29 -15.40
N GLN A 56 -3.34 -14.38 -15.37
CA GLN A 56 -4.18 -14.39 -16.57
C GLN A 56 -4.17 -13.03 -17.28
N ALA A 57 -4.16 -11.93 -16.53
CA ALA A 57 -3.99 -10.59 -17.09
C ALA A 57 -2.60 -10.39 -17.74
N ALA A 58 -1.54 -10.94 -17.13
CA ALA A 58 -0.19 -10.91 -17.69
C ALA A 58 -0.09 -11.73 -18.99
N ARG A 59 -0.67 -12.94 -19.02
CA ARG A 59 -0.72 -13.80 -20.23
C ARG A 59 -1.54 -13.18 -21.36
N SER A 60 -2.59 -12.43 -21.04
CA SER A 60 -3.42 -11.72 -22.01
C SER A 60 -2.68 -10.54 -22.66
N ARG A 61 -1.78 -9.88 -21.93
CA ARG A 61 -0.88 -8.84 -22.47
C ARG A 61 0.21 -9.40 -23.38
N ALA A 62 0.71 -10.60 -23.08
CA ALA A 62 1.77 -11.24 -23.87
C ALA A 62 1.31 -11.76 -25.25
N ARG A 63 -0.01 -11.86 -25.49
CA ARG A 63 -0.57 -12.48 -26.71
C ARG A 63 -1.22 -11.53 -27.72
N GLY A 64 -1.09 -10.22 -27.56
CA GLY A 64 -1.60 -9.24 -28.54
C GLY A 64 -0.64 -9.04 -29.72
N PRO A 65 -1.04 -9.30 -30.99
CA PRO A 65 -0.24 -8.89 -32.14
C PRO A 65 -0.23 -7.36 -32.23
N LEU A 66 0.95 -6.80 -32.48
CA LEU A 66 1.21 -5.38 -32.74
C LEU A 66 0.21 -4.80 -33.75
N ARG A 67 -0.73 -3.97 -33.28
CA ARG A 67 -1.49 -3.04 -34.12
C ARG A 67 -1.81 -1.78 -33.33
N GLY A 68 -1.03 -0.72 -33.56
CA GLY A 68 -1.38 0.62 -33.08
C GLY A 68 -2.63 1.14 -33.80
N PRO A 69 -3.39 2.03 -33.14
CA PRO A 69 -3.57 3.34 -33.74
C PRO A 69 -3.43 4.50 -32.75
N ALA A 70 -3.21 5.66 -33.37
CA ALA A 70 -2.92 6.96 -32.80
C ALA A 70 -4.00 7.53 -31.86
N GLY A 71 -3.55 8.41 -30.96
CA GLY A 71 -4.37 9.44 -30.33
C GLY A 71 -5.24 8.97 -29.17
N ALA A 72 -4.64 8.76 -28.00
CA ALA A 72 -5.36 8.76 -26.73
C ALA A 72 -4.74 9.82 -25.78
N PRO A 73 -5.54 10.64 -25.10
CA PRO A 73 -5.07 11.79 -24.33
C PRO A 73 -4.20 11.37 -23.16
N ALA A 74 -3.26 12.23 -22.78
CA ALA A 74 -2.23 12.05 -21.74
C ALA A 74 -2.76 11.88 -20.29
N ASN A 75 -4.04 11.54 -20.10
CA ASN A 75 -4.68 11.33 -18.80
C ASN A 75 -4.96 9.84 -18.56
N SER A 76 -3.93 8.99 -18.60
CA SER A 76 -4.09 7.62 -18.08
C SER A 76 -2.78 6.90 -17.75
N ARG A 77 -1.73 7.63 -17.38
CA ARG A 77 -0.61 7.03 -16.64
C ARG A 77 -0.98 6.99 -15.16
N ARG A 78 -1.89 6.08 -14.81
CA ARG A 78 -2.00 5.63 -13.42
C ARG A 78 -0.66 5.00 -13.10
N SER A 79 0.17 5.73 -12.35
CA SER A 79 1.40 5.22 -11.77
C SER A 79 1.07 3.84 -11.18
N VAL A 80 1.75 2.81 -11.67
CA VAL A 80 1.59 1.44 -11.18
C VAL A 80 2.26 1.43 -9.81
N ILE A 81 1.53 1.89 -8.80
CA ILE A 81 1.93 1.70 -7.42
C ILE A 81 1.92 0.17 -7.20
N PRO A 82 3.07 -0.46 -6.89
CA PRO A 82 3.12 -1.89 -6.64
C PRO A 82 2.09 -2.26 -5.57
N CYS A 83 1.35 -3.35 -5.76
CA CYS A 83 0.47 -3.89 -4.73
C CYS A 83 1.32 -4.38 -3.56
N VAL A 84 1.62 -3.49 -2.62
CA VAL A 84 2.39 -3.78 -1.43
C VAL A 84 1.56 -4.69 -0.52
N PRO A 85 2.10 -5.81 -0.05
CA PRO A 85 1.37 -6.66 0.89
C PRO A 85 1.13 -5.87 2.18
N ARG A 86 -0.14 -5.77 2.57
CA ARG A 86 -0.61 -5.09 3.80
C ARG A 86 0.15 -5.52 5.07
N SER A 87 0.69 -6.74 5.08
CA SER A 87 1.54 -7.24 6.16
C SER A 87 2.80 -6.40 6.37
N ALA A 88 3.42 -5.85 5.32
CA ALA A 88 4.62 -5.03 5.43
C ALA A 88 4.34 -3.66 6.07
N ALA A 89 3.28 -2.98 5.62
CA ALA A 89 2.86 -1.69 6.17
C ALA A 89 2.50 -1.76 7.66
N LEU A 90 1.94 -2.89 8.11
CA LEU A 90 1.56 -3.10 9.52
C LEU A 90 2.75 -3.44 10.43
N GLN A 91 3.95 -3.73 9.90
CA GLN A 91 5.16 -3.89 10.73
C GLN A 91 5.70 -2.55 11.23
N VAL A 92 5.30 -1.44 10.60
CA VAL A 92 5.68 -0.10 11.04
C VAL A 92 5.01 0.20 12.39
N PRO A 93 5.74 0.75 13.38
CA PRO A 93 5.14 1.18 14.64
C PRO A 93 3.92 2.06 14.40
N HIS A 94 2.79 1.67 14.99
CA HIS A 94 1.51 2.32 14.77
C HIS A 94 0.70 2.38 16.07
N VAL A 95 -0.22 3.34 16.13
CA VAL A 95 -1.09 3.58 17.28
C VAL A 95 -2.55 3.56 16.85
N CYS A 96 -3.47 3.28 17.77
CA CYS A 96 -4.90 3.31 17.47
C CYS A 96 -5.42 4.75 17.33
N SER A 97 -6.69 4.90 16.92
CA SER A 97 -7.30 6.23 16.73
C SER A 97 -7.33 7.08 18.01
N TYR A 98 -7.53 6.45 19.17
CA TYR A 98 -7.53 7.13 20.46
C TYR A 98 -6.14 7.70 20.77
N GLU A 99 -5.12 6.85 20.77
CA GLU A 99 -3.72 7.22 21.02
C GLU A 99 -3.22 8.27 20.00
N ALA A 100 -3.61 8.14 18.73
CA ALA A 100 -3.27 9.15 17.72
C ALA A 100 -3.87 10.52 18.02
N GLY A 101 -5.11 10.54 18.51
CA GLY A 101 -5.79 11.76 18.95
C GLY A 101 -5.07 12.41 20.12
N GLU A 102 -4.77 11.62 21.14
CA GLU A 102 -4.03 12.05 22.33
C GLU A 102 -2.69 12.67 21.97
N ILE A 103 -1.91 12.05 21.08
CA ILE A 103 -0.62 12.59 20.64
C ILE A 103 -0.80 13.99 20.01
N LEU A 104 -1.79 14.19 19.15
CA LEU A 104 -2.01 15.49 18.49
C LEU A 104 -2.58 16.54 19.45
N ILE A 105 -3.40 16.14 20.43
CA ILE A 105 -3.90 17.01 21.49
C ILE A 105 -2.77 17.45 22.41
N GLN A 106 -1.92 16.52 22.86
CA GLN A 106 -0.75 16.80 23.71
C GLN A 106 0.26 17.71 23.00
N ARG A 107 0.40 17.58 21.67
CA ARG A 107 1.20 18.51 20.85
C ARG A 107 0.54 19.87 20.63
N GLY A 108 -0.70 20.07 21.06
CA GLY A 108 -1.44 21.32 20.91
C GLY A 108 -1.81 21.65 19.46
N VAL A 109 -1.86 20.64 18.58
CA VAL A 109 -2.19 20.80 17.16
C VAL A 109 -3.61 20.38 16.82
N LEU A 110 -4.32 19.76 17.77
CA LEU A 110 -5.71 19.33 17.63
C LEU A 110 -6.50 19.66 18.91
N PRO A 111 -7.75 20.16 18.81
CA PRO A 111 -8.60 20.36 19.98
C PRO A 111 -9.17 19.04 20.51
N ASP A 112 -9.47 19.01 21.81
CA ASP A 112 -9.98 17.83 22.54
C ASP A 112 -11.45 17.48 22.23
N SER A 113 -12.17 18.33 21.50
CA SER A 113 -13.62 18.18 21.32
C SER A 113 -14.04 17.02 20.40
N ALA A 114 -13.21 16.60 19.45
CA ALA A 114 -13.55 15.53 18.50
C ALA A 114 -12.32 14.95 17.74
N PRO A 115 -11.31 14.38 18.43
CA PRO A 115 -10.07 13.99 17.78
C PRO A 115 -10.24 12.87 16.73
N THR A 116 -11.14 11.92 16.98
CA THR A 116 -11.33 10.77 16.06
C THR A 116 -11.93 11.18 14.70
N ASP A 117 -12.90 12.10 14.69
CA ASP A 117 -13.51 12.56 13.44
C ASP A 117 -12.58 13.46 12.63
N ALA A 118 -11.74 14.25 13.32
CA ALA A 118 -10.67 15.01 12.69
C ALA A 118 -9.65 14.08 12.02
N LEU A 119 -9.18 13.04 12.73
CA LEU A 119 -8.25 12.05 12.17
C LEU A 119 -8.82 11.35 10.92
N ARG A 120 -10.09 10.93 10.96
CA ARG A 120 -10.77 10.35 9.79
C ARG A 120 -10.85 11.33 8.63
N THR A 121 -11.12 12.59 8.92
CA THR A 121 -11.17 13.65 7.91
C THR A 121 -9.80 13.85 7.25
N PHE A 122 -8.73 13.92 8.04
CA PHE A 122 -7.36 14.05 7.53
C PHE A 122 -6.95 12.83 6.70
N ALA A 123 -7.30 11.63 7.14
CA ALA A 123 -7.03 10.41 6.39
C ALA A 123 -7.76 10.38 5.04
N ARG A 124 -9.06 10.73 5.03
CA ARG A 124 -9.86 10.82 3.80
C ARG A 124 -9.31 11.87 2.83
N GLN A 125 -8.72 12.94 3.34
CA GLN A 125 -8.07 13.98 2.54
C GLN A 125 -6.64 13.61 2.09
N GLY A 126 -6.18 12.39 2.38
CA GLY A 126 -4.80 11.95 2.08
C GLY A 126 -3.74 12.74 2.85
N ARG A 127 -4.10 13.39 3.95
CA ARG A 127 -3.17 14.18 4.79
C ARG A 127 -2.48 13.29 5.83
N LEU A 128 -3.21 12.32 6.35
CA LEU A 128 -2.67 11.26 7.21
C LEU A 128 -2.83 9.91 6.51
N ILE A 129 -1.91 9.01 6.81
CA ILE A 129 -2.02 7.60 6.49
C ILE A 129 -2.80 6.92 7.61
N VAL A 130 -3.87 6.22 7.23
CA VAL A 130 -4.59 5.29 8.11
C VAL A 130 -4.55 3.89 7.51
N LEU A 131 -4.22 2.91 8.33
CA LEU A 131 -4.17 1.51 7.94
C LEU A 131 -5.29 0.74 8.64
N ARG A 132 -5.83 -0.25 7.94
CA ARG A 132 -6.73 -1.21 8.58
C ARG A 132 -5.86 -2.23 9.34
N GLY A 133 -5.82 -2.12 10.66
CA GLY A 133 -5.30 -3.19 11.52
C GLY A 133 -6.28 -4.37 11.57
N ASP A 134 -6.09 -5.31 12.50
CA ASP A 134 -6.97 -6.48 12.62
C ASP A 134 -8.42 -6.09 12.94
N ARG A 135 -8.61 -5.31 14.01
CA ARG A 135 -9.95 -4.91 14.50
C ARG A 135 -10.20 -3.41 14.56
N ARG A 136 -9.19 -2.60 14.25
CA ARG A 136 -9.26 -1.14 14.40
C ARG A 136 -8.47 -0.44 13.31
N TRP A 137 -8.78 0.84 13.12
CA TRP A 137 -7.95 1.75 12.34
C TRP A 137 -6.72 2.13 13.15
N VAL A 138 -5.55 2.05 12.51
CA VAL A 138 -4.27 2.38 13.11
C VAL A 138 -3.53 3.39 12.25
N TYR A 139 -2.70 4.21 12.89
CA TYR A 139 -1.95 5.28 12.26
C TYR A 139 -0.47 5.01 12.49
N PRO A 140 0.36 4.92 11.43
CA PRO A 140 1.81 4.89 11.57
C PRO A 140 2.29 6.04 12.47
N ARG A 141 3.08 5.70 13.51
CA ARG A 141 3.42 6.61 14.60
C ARG A 141 4.27 7.79 14.15
N PHE A 142 5.17 7.56 13.19
CA PHE A 142 6.15 8.54 12.70
C PHE A 142 5.50 9.84 12.22
N GLN A 143 4.33 9.74 11.58
CA GLN A 143 3.67 10.89 10.98
C GLN A 143 3.12 11.83 12.06
N LEU A 144 2.75 11.28 13.23
CA LEU A 144 2.06 11.99 14.30
C LEU A 144 2.99 12.89 15.12
N ASP A 145 4.30 12.69 15.05
CA ASP A 145 5.29 13.58 15.69
C ASP A 145 5.50 14.87 14.90
N HIS A 146 5.20 14.85 13.61
CA HIS A 146 5.52 15.95 12.69
C HIS A 146 4.30 16.62 12.10
N PHE A 147 3.17 15.92 11.98
CA PHE A 147 1.95 16.44 11.36
C PHE A 147 1.33 17.61 12.14
N ASP A 148 1.09 18.74 11.48
CA ASP A 148 0.30 19.86 12.00
C ASP A 148 -0.85 20.19 11.03
N PRO A 149 -2.12 19.93 11.40
CA PRO A 149 -3.24 20.16 10.52
C PRO A 149 -3.53 21.64 10.23
N ARG A 150 -2.94 22.58 10.98
CA ARG A 150 -3.11 24.03 10.80
C ARG A 150 -2.22 24.57 9.68
N ARG A 151 -1.18 23.82 9.32
CA ARG A 151 -0.20 24.20 8.29
C ARG A 151 -0.61 23.63 6.94
N ALA A 152 -0.81 24.51 5.96
CA ALA A 152 -1.11 24.10 4.58
C ALA A 152 0.10 23.41 3.90
N ASP A 153 1.30 23.81 4.29
CA ASP A 153 2.60 23.36 3.79
C ASP A 153 3.19 22.17 4.58
N ASP A 154 2.43 21.62 5.53
CA ASP A 154 2.83 20.48 6.37
C ASP A 154 3.41 19.36 5.52
N ILE A 155 4.67 18.99 5.80
CA ILE A 155 5.44 18.09 4.95
C ILE A 155 4.81 16.70 4.86
N VAL A 156 4.30 16.18 5.98
CA VAL A 156 3.61 14.89 6.03
C VAL A 156 2.38 14.94 5.14
N ALA A 157 1.56 15.97 5.28
CA ALA A 157 0.34 16.13 4.50
C ALA A 157 0.62 16.33 3.00
N VAL A 158 1.66 17.09 2.65
CA VAL A 158 2.07 17.32 1.25
C VAL A 158 2.52 16.01 0.60
N VAL A 159 3.46 15.30 1.23
CA VAL A 159 4.01 14.05 0.68
C VAL A 159 2.93 12.96 0.61
N ASN A 160 2.11 12.80 1.65
CA ASN A 160 1.01 11.82 1.63
C ASN A 160 0.03 12.05 0.48
N ARG A 161 -0.27 13.31 0.14
CA ARG A 161 -1.09 13.63 -1.03
C ARG A 161 -0.39 13.31 -2.34
N MET A 162 0.91 13.56 -2.46
CA MET A 162 1.69 13.21 -3.65
C MET A 162 1.73 11.69 -3.87
N LEU A 163 1.74 10.91 -2.79
CA LEU A 163 1.73 9.44 -2.81
C LEU A 163 0.32 8.84 -2.91
N ASP A 164 -0.72 9.67 -3.05
CA ASP A 164 -2.12 9.26 -3.07
C ASP A 164 -2.53 8.40 -1.85
N ALA A 165 -2.04 8.75 -0.66
CA ALA A 165 -2.24 7.98 0.57
C ALA A 165 -3.72 7.80 0.97
N GLY A 166 -4.63 8.63 0.45
CA GLY A 166 -6.07 8.46 0.65
C GLY A 166 -6.63 7.21 -0.06
N HIS A 167 -6.01 6.79 -1.16
CA HIS A 167 -6.40 5.60 -1.93
C HIS A 167 -5.42 4.43 -1.78
N ALA A 168 -4.13 4.72 -1.54
CA ALA A 168 -3.06 3.72 -1.41
C ALA A 168 -2.25 3.88 -0.09
N PRO A 169 -2.88 3.81 1.09
CA PRO A 169 -2.21 4.07 2.36
C PRO A 169 -1.11 3.06 2.69
N GLU A 170 -1.25 1.78 2.31
CA GLU A 170 -0.21 0.77 2.49
C GLU A 170 1.05 1.08 1.69
N ALA A 171 0.89 1.52 0.43
CA ALA A 171 2.01 1.86 -0.42
C ALA A 171 2.71 3.14 0.05
N ALA A 172 1.95 4.16 0.44
CA ALA A 172 2.51 5.36 1.05
C ALA A 172 3.30 5.02 2.33
N THR A 173 2.79 4.12 3.17
CA THR A 173 3.50 3.65 4.37
C THR A 173 4.83 3.00 4.02
N VAL A 174 4.83 2.10 3.04
CA VAL A 174 6.06 1.40 2.63
C VAL A 174 7.07 2.35 2.01
N TRP A 175 6.63 3.32 1.20
CA TRP A 175 7.52 4.37 0.69
C TRP A 175 8.21 5.12 1.83
N TRP A 176 7.46 5.56 2.84
CA TRP A 176 8.02 6.29 3.98
C TRP A 176 9.05 5.51 4.78
N THR A 177 8.90 4.19 4.85
CA THR A 177 9.61 3.33 5.81
C THR A 177 10.66 2.44 5.17
N THR A 178 10.66 2.34 3.84
CA THR A 178 11.63 1.51 3.12
C THR A 178 12.91 2.32 2.86
N PRO A 179 14.07 1.84 3.32
CA PRO A 179 15.39 2.30 2.89
C PRO A 179 15.48 2.56 1.38
N THR A 180 15.94 3.74 0.98
CA THR A 180 16.17 4.09 -0.44
C THR A 180 17.64 4.31 -0.74
N SER A 181 18.10 3.87 -1.91
CA SER A 181 19.44 4.17 -2.43
C SER A 181 19.69 5.65 -2.69
N SER A 182 18.63 6.43 -2.90
CA SER A 182 18.72 7.86 -3.17
C SER A 182 19.10 8.70 -1.95
N LEU A 183 19.10 8.11 -0.74
CA LEU A 183 19.51 8.79 0.49
C LEU A 183 20.84 8.23 1.03
N PRO A 184 21.74 9.10 1.55
CA PRO A 184 22.97 8.66 2.19
C PRO A 184 22.70 7.64 3.31
N GLY A 185 23.47 6.54 3.31
CA GLY A 185 23.34 5.47 4.28
C GLY A 185 22.12 4.57 4.08
N ARG A 186 21.42 4.68 2.94
CA ARG A 186 20.17 3.94 2.67
C ARG A 186 19.13 4.13 3.77
N ARG A 187 18.99 5.37 4.24
CA ARG A 187 17.99 5.71 5.26
C ARG A 187 16.58 5.68 4.67
N ALA A 188 15.58 5.49 5.52
CA ALA A 188 14.19 5.57 5.11
C ALA A 188 13.79 7.05 4.97
N PRO A 189 12.84 7.40 4.08
CA PRO A 189 12.39 8.79 3.95
C PRO A 189 11.90 9.38 5.27
N MET A 190 11.23 8.60 6.12
CA MET A 190 10.75 9.08 7.43
C MET A 190 11.87 9.59 8.35
N ASP A 191 13.12 9.15 8.14
CA ASP A 191 14.28 9.61 8.93
C ASP A 191 14.68 11.06 8.62
N LEU A 192 14.14 11.66 7.55
CA LEU A 192 14.35 13.06 7.18
C LEU A 192 13.33 14.02 7.82
N LEU A 193 12.31 13.50 8.52
CA LEU A 193 11.29 14.33 9.15
C LEU A 193 11.91 15.24 10.22
N GLY A 194 11.62 16.53 10.14
CA GLY A 194 12.23 17.55 11.01
C GLY A 194 13.70 17.89 10.69
N GLN A 195 14.29 17.27 9.67
CA GLN A 195 15.67 17.53 9.24
C GLN A 195 15.71 18.24 7.88
N ASP A 196 15.11 17.64 6.85
CA ASP A 196 15.17 18.17 5.48
C ASP A 196 13.85 17.95 4.73
N HIS A 197 13.00 18.97 4.77
CA HIS A 197 11.70 18.95 4.10
C HIS A 197 11.82 19.14 2.58
N THR A 198 12.90 19.73 2.08
CA THR A 198 13.10 19.94 0.64
C THR A 198 13.46 18.62 -0.03
N ALA A 199 14.45 17.91 0.52
CA ALA A 199 14.83 16.57 0.05
C ALA A 199 13.64 15.60 0.07
N LEU A 200 12.80 15.64 1.11
CA LEU A 200 11.58 14.83 1.19
C LEU A 200 10.61 15.10 0.04
N ARG A 201 10.39 16.38 -0.31
CA ARG A 201 9.49 16.74 -1.42
C ARG A 201 10.05 16.29 -2.76
N GLU A 202 11.35 16.48 -2.98
CA GLU A 202 12.02 16.05 -4.21
C GLU A 202 11.97 14.53 -4.38
N LEU A 203 12.25 13.79 -3.32
CA LEU A 203 12.17 12.32 -3.31
C LEU A 203 10.75 11.82 -3.63
N ALA A 204 9.74 12.43 -3.00
CA ALA A 204 8.34 12.08 -3.24
C ALA A 204 7.91 12.45 -4.67
N ALA A 205 8.37 13.59 -5.20
CA ALA A 205 8.09 14.02 -6.56
C ALA A 205 8.70 13.05 -7.59
N ALA A 206 9.95 12.66 -7.38
CA ALA A 206 10.64 11.71 -8.25
C ALA A 206 9.93 10.35 -8.26
N TYR A 207 9.54 9.85 -7.07
CA TYR A 207 8.77 8.61 -6.97
C TYR A 207 7.40 8.71 -7.67
N ALA A 208 6.66 9.80 -7.45
CA ALA A 208 5.35 10.02 -8.07
C ALA A 208 5.43 10.15 -9.60
N ALA A 209 6.52 10.71 -10.12
CA ALA A 209 6.79 10.81 -11.55
C ALA A 209 7.19 9.47 -12.20
N GLY A 210 7.48 8.44 -11.40
CA GLY A 210 7.95 7.13 -11.89
C GLY A 210 9.40 7.15 -12.38
N THR A 211 10.16 8.19 -12.05
CA THR A 211 11.62 8.17 -12.10
C THR A 211 12.11 7.30 -10.96
N GLU A 212 12.87 6.24 -11.25
CA GLU A 212 13.41 5.34 -10.21
C GLU A 212 14.19 6.14 -9.15
N VAL A 213 13.94 5.81 -7.87
CA VAL A 213 14.51 6.41 -6.66
C VAL A 213 15.08 5.32 -5.76
#